data_AF-A0A353B2S5-F1
#
_entry.id   AF-A0A353B2S5-F1
#
_cell.length_a   1.000
_cell.length_b   1.000
_cell.length_c   1.000
_cell.angle_alpha   90.00
_cell.angle_beta   90.00
_cell.angle_gamma   90.00
#
_symmetry.space_group_name_H-M   'P 1'
#
loop_
_entity.id
_entity.type
_entity.pdbx_description
1 polymer ?
#
loop_
_entity_poly.entity_id
_entity_poly.type
_entity_poly.pdbx_seq_one_letter_code
_entity_poly.pdbx_strand_id
1 'polypeptide(L)'
;MDSPSPAASVIMVGGPHTGKSHYTFQLYGRLRSKKCDLTLREMPNEQLFREGLERLNKGLAASHTSTEQYDNADLLLADKDGNHFDLLWPDYGGEQVSLILANRSVDDEWRHRLEFARGILLFIRPDSIVDYKNIIDHPIELEKAPESDDEKVATDCRLTLHSQAGLIEMLQLLAWSAKFPRVEKLSQPYLTVLMTCWDELESPAESPNETLRSRLPLLHQYIASNWSEEAFSVFGLSSLGRALDPKNADKDFARLGPASQGYVVDQDGKQTSDLTVVLAETLKQCNAS
;
A
#
# COMPACT_ATOMS: atom_id res chain seq x y z
N MET A 1 -35.64 -9.75 -8.19
CA MET A 1 -34.29 -10.15 -8.60
C MET A 1 -33.38 -9.37 -7.70
N ASP A 2 -32.92 -10.00 -6.62
CA ASP A 2 -31.96 -9.37 -5.72
C ASP A 2 -30.67 -9.19 -6.50
N SER A 3 -30.28 -7.94 -6.73
CA SER A 3 -28.92 -7.61 -7.15
C SER A 3 -27.96 -8.21 -6.12
N PRO A 4 -26.92 -8.96 -6.54
CA PRO A 4 -25.96 -9.50 -5.59
C PRO A 4 -25.43 -8.36 -4.71
N SER A 5 -25.35 -8.57 -3.39
CA SER A 5 -24.70 -7.57 -2.54
C SER A 5 -23.29 -7.35 -3.07
N PRO A 6 -22.82 -6.09 -3.24
CA PRO A 6 -21.47 -5.84 -3.72
C PRO A 6 -20.47 -6.59 -2.82
N ALA A 7 -19.48 -7.24 -3.44
CA ALA A 7 -18.44 -7.95 -2.70
C ALA A 7 -17.70 -6.96 -1.80
N ALA A 8 -17.21 -7.41 -0.63
CA ALA A 8 -16.42 -6.56 0.24
C ALA A 8 -15.17 -6.10 -0.52
N SER A 9 -14.96 -4.79 -0.65
CA SER A 9 -13.79 -4.27 -1.35
C SER A 9 -12.73 -3.77 -0.38
N VAL A 10 -11.47 -3.97 -0.75
CA VAL A 10 -10.30 -3.47 -0.04
C VAL A 10 -9.54 -2.56 -0.99
N ILE A 11 -9.29 -1.33 -0.58
CA ILE A 11 -8.59 -0.34 -1.41
C ILE A 11 -7.12 -0.26 -1.01
N MET A 12 -6.23 -0.31 -2.00
CA MET A 12 -4.80 -0.06 -1.82
C MET A 12 -4.48 1.43 -2.01
N VAL A 13 -3.82 2.04 -1.03
CA VAL A 13 -3.42 3.45 -1.04
C VAL A 13 -1.96 3.59 -0.63
N GLY A 14 -1.21 4.44 -1.32
CA GLY A 14 0.16 4.79 -0.92
C GLY A 14 0.88 5.60 -1.99
N GLY A 15 1.95 6.30 -1.61
CA GLY A 15 2.71 7.14 -2.54
C GLY A 15 3.50 6.35 -3.58
N PRO A 16 4.06 7.03 -4.58
CA PRO A 16 5.08 6.44 -5.46
C PRO A 16 6.19 5.77 -4.65
N HIS A 17 6.76 4.68 -5.17
CA HIS A 17 7.91 3.97 -4.59
C HIS A 17 7.72 3.38 -3.18
N THR A 18 6.48 3.22 -2.72
CA THR A 18 6.13 2.57 -1.44
C THR A 18 6.04 1.04 -1.51
N GLY A 19 6.43 0.42 -2.63
CA GLY A 19 6.44 -1.05 -2.78
C GLY A 19 5.10 -1.69 -3.17
N LYS A 20 4.05 -0.90 -3.43
CA LYS A 20 2.72 -1.39 -3.90
C LYS A 20 2.83 -2.33 -5.09
N SER A 21 3.51 -1.90 -6.15
CA SER A 21 3.64 -2.68 -7.39
C SER A 21 4.35 -4.01 -7.17
N HIS A 22 5.46 -4.02 -6.41
CA HIS A 22 6.17 -5.26 -6.10
C HIS A 22 5.33 -6.21 -5.23
N TYR A 23 4.60 -5.68 -4.25
CA TYR A 23 3.65 -6.48 -3.47
C TYR A 23 2.60 -7.11 -4.38
N THR A 24 1.99 -6.33 -5.26
CA THR A 24 0.94 -6.79 -6.19
C THR A 24 1.45 -7.85 -7.16
N PHE A 25 2.63 -7.68 -7.74
CA PHE A 25 3.23 -8.71 -8.60
C PHE A 25 3.51 -10.01 -7.83
N GLN A 26 4.04 -9.89 -6.62
CA GLN A 26 4.33 -11.03 -5.76
C GLN A 26 3.08 -11.76 -5.27
N LEU A 27 2.00 -11.02 -4.99
CA LEU A 27 0.68 -11.54 -4.67
C LEU A 27 0.12 -12.32 -5.86
N TYR A 28 0.08 -11.70 -7.05
CA TYR A 28 -0.43 -12.34 -8.26
C TYR A 28 0.37 -13.61 -8.63
N GLY A 29 1.69 -13.59 -8.49
CA GLY A 29 2.54 -14.77 -8.67
C GLY A 29 2.20 -15.93 -7.72
N ARG A 30 1.88 -15.62 -6.45
CA ARG A 30 1.44 -16.62 -5.45
C ARG A 30 0.05 -17.17 -5.76
N LEU A 31 -0.89 -16.30 -6.14
CA LEU A 31 -2.23 -16.69 -6.58
C LEU A 31 -2.18 -17.64 -7.78
N ARG A 32 -1.37 -17.33 -8.80
CA ARG A 32 -1.19 -18.19 -9.98
C ARG A 32 -0.55 -19.53 -9.68
N SER A 33 0.40 -19.55 -8.74
CA SER A 33 1.08 -20.79 -8.34
C SER A 33 0.31 -21.60 -7.30
N LYS A 34 -0.87 -21.14 -6.86
CA LYS A 34 -1.71 -21.76 -5.82
C LYS A 34 -0.93 -22.04 -4.54
N LYS A 35 -0.01 -21.14 -4.17
CA LYS A 35 0.82 -21.22 -2.97
C LYS A 35 0.20 -20.47 -1.77
N CYS A 36 -1.10 -20.20 -1.81
CA CYS A 36 -1.83 -19.46 -0.79
C CYS A 36 -3.29 -19.93 -0.70
N ASP A 37 -3.97 -19.57 0.38
CA ASP A 37 -5.38 -19.90 0.64
C ASP A 37 -6.37 -19.02 -0.15
N LEU A 38 -5.86 -18.07 -0.94
CA LEU A 38 -6.65 -17.20 -1.81
C LEU A 38 -6.66 -17.68 -3.26
N THR A 39 -7.78 -17.48 -3.94
CA THR A 39 -7.98 -17.83 -5.35
C THR A 39 -8.54 -16.66 -6.15
N LEU A 40 -8.21 -16.59 -7.44
CA LEU A 40 -8.79 -15.61 -8.37
C LEU A 40 -10.16 -16.12 -8.85
N ARG A 41 -11.20 -15.28 -8.71
CA ARG A 41 -12.55 -15.54 -9.23
C ARG A 41 -12.58 -15.35 -10.75
N GLU A 42 -11.89 -14.31 -11.22
CA GLU A 42 -11.76 -13.96 -12.62
C GLU A 42 -10.31 -13.60 -12.94
N MET A 43 -9.90 -13.81 -14.18
CA MET A 43 -8.55 -13.44 -14.62
C MET A 43 -8.51 -11.93 -14.89
N PRO A 44 -7.63 -11.17 -14.21
CA PRO A 44 -7.48 -9.75 -14.47
C PRO A 44 -6.77 -9.52 -15.82
N ASN A 45 -6.69 -8.27 -16.25
CA ASN A 45 -5.83 -7.88 -17.36
C ASN A 45 -4.35 -8.20 -17.00
N GLU A 46 -3.84 -9.32 -17.53
CA GLU A 46 -2.59 -9.91 -17.05
C GLU A 46 -1.32 -9.21 -17.56
N GLN A 47 -1.42 -8.31 -18.55
CA GLN A 47 -0.25 -7.71 -19.19
C GLN A 47 0.66 -7.02 -18.16
N LEU A 48 0.07 -6.18 -17.31
CA LEU A 48 0.76 -5.49 -16.23
C LEU A 48 1.51 -6.47 -15.31
N PHE A 49 0.82 -7.50 -14.84
CA PHE A 49 1.40 -8.47 -13.93
C PHE A 49 2.47 -9.34 -14.58
N ARG A 50 2.28 -9.69 -15.85
CA ARG A 50 3.26 -10.46 -16.62
C ARG A 50 4.56 -9.70 -16.78
N GLU A 51 4.50 -8.43 -17.18
CA GLU A 51 5.69 -7.59 -17.33
C GLU A 51 6.44 -7.44 -15.99
N GLY A 52 5.71 -7.17 -14.91
CA GLY A 52 6.29 -7.10 -13.56
C GLY A 52 6.94 -8.40 -13.12
N LEU A 53 6.23 -9.52 -13.25
CA LEU A 53 6.73 -10.85 -12.89
C LEU A 53 7.92 -11.28 -13.75
N GLU A 54 7.94 -10.98 -15.05
CA GLU A 54 9.07 -11.29 -15.93
C GLU A 54 10.35 -10.57 -15.49
N ARG A 55 10.24 -9.32 -15.03
CA ARG A 55 11.38 -8.59 -14.46
C ARG A 55 11.84 -9.20 -13.14
N LEU A 56 10.91 -9.49 -12.24
CA LEU A 56 11.24 -10.14 -10.97
C LEU A 56 11.90 -11.51 -11.17
N ASN A 57 11.42 -12.32 -12.11
CA ASN A 57 12.04 -13.62 -12.47
C ASN A 57 13.47 -13.46 -13.01
N LYS A 58 13.80 -12.32 -13.62
CA LYS A 58 15.17 -11.98 -14.05
C LYS A 58 16.04 -11.40 -12.92
N GLY A 59 15.51 -11.28 -11.70
CA GLY A 59 16.22 -10.66 -10.57
C GLY A 59 16.32 -9.14 -10.68
N LEU A 60 15.42 -8.52 -11.44
CA LEU A 60 15.39 -7.07 -11.65
C LEU A 60 14.19 -6.46 -10.92
N ALA A 61 14.37 -5.26 -10.36
CA ALA A 61 13.23 -4.49 -9.88
C ALA A 61 12.26 -4.19 -11.04
N ALA A 62 10.96 -4.32 -10.80
CA ALA A 62 9.96 -3.91 -11.77
C ALA A 62 10.08 -2.41 -12.11
N SER A 63 9.89 -2.06 -13.38
CA SER A 63 9.91 -0.67 -13.86
C SER A 63 8.69 0.10 -13.34
N HIS A 64 8.78 1.42 -13.38
CA HIS A 64 7.60 2.28 -13.25
C HIS A 64 6.55 1.89 -14.30
N THR A 65 5.32 1.72 -13.83
CA THR A 65 4.17 1.42 -14.67
C THR A 65 3.53 2.73 -15.09
N SER A 66 3.59 3.06 -16.38
CA SER A 66 2.76 4.14 -16.93
C SER A 66 1.29 3.72 -16.84
N THR A 67 0.55 4.47 -16.03
CA THR A 67 -0.82 4.26 -15.55
C THR A 67 -1.89 4.36 -16.65
N GLU A 68 -1.62 5.04 -17.75
CA GLU A 68 -2.61 5.32 -18.81
C GLU A 68 -3.02 4.11 -19.66
N GLN A 69 -2.36 2.95 -19.53
CA GLN A 69 -2.55 1.82 -20.45
C GLN A 69 -3.28 0.60 -19.86
N TYR A 70 -3.59 0.59 -18.56
CA TYR A 70 -4.07 -0.63 -17.90
C TYR A 70 -5.47 -0.46 -17.30
N ASP A 71 -6.48 -0.45 -18.16
CA ASP A 71 -7.87 -0.64 -17.74
C ASP A 71 -8.00 -2.01 -17.03
N ASN A 72 -8.62 -1.99 -15.84
CA ASN A 72 -9.12 -3.16 -15.11
C ASN A 72 -8.06 -4.18 -14.63
N ALA A 73 -7.17 -3.73 -13.76
CA ALA A 73 -6.19 -4.60 -13.10
C ALA A 73 -6.65 -5.14 -11.73
N ASP A 74 -7.85 -4.78 -11.25
CA ASP A 74 -8.41 -5.22 -9.96
C ASP A 74 -8.36 -6.75 -9.79
N LEU A 75 -8.04 -7.23 -8.58
CA LEU A 75 -8.04 -8.67 -8.28
C LEU A 75 -9.33 -9.05 -7.58
N LEU A 76 -10.18 -9.80 -8.29
CA LEU A 76 -11.38 -10.39 -7.75
C LEU A 76 -11.04 -11.72 -7.09
N LEU A 77 -11.14 -11.80 -5.77
CA LEU A 77 -10.58 -12.87 -4.96
C LEU A 77 -11.66 -13.63 -4.18
N ALA A 78 -11.36 -14.88 -3.88
CA ALA A 78 -12.12 -15.72 -2.97
C ALA A 78 -11.19 -16.43 -1.99
N ASP A 79 -11.60 -16.52 -0.73
CA ASP A 79 -10.94 -17.39 0.25
C ASP A 79 -11.40 -18.85 0.12
N LYS A 80 -10.82 -19.73 0.94
CA LYS A 80 -11.17 -21.17 0.99
C LYS A 80 -12.60 -21.46 1.48
N ASP A 81 -13.20 -20.52 2.21
CA ASP A 81 -14.54 -20.64 2.77
C ASP A 81 -15.61 -20.12 1.78
N GLY A 82 -15.18 -19.59 0.63
CA GLY A 82 -16.04 -19.08 -0.44
C GLY A 82 -16.44 -17.61 -0.27
N ASN A 83 -15.83 -16.89 0.68
CA ASN A 83 -16.09 -15.46 0.83
C ASN A 83 -15.41 -14.68 -0.29
N HIS A 84 -16.16 -13.76 -0.88
CA HIS A 84 -15.72 -12.95 -2.01
C HIS A 84 -15.25 -11.57 -1.58
N PHE A 85 -14.14 -11.12 -2.15
CA PHE A 85 -13.66 -9.76 -1.96
C PHE A 85 -12.86 -9.26 -3.14
N ASP A 86 -12.88 -7.95 -3.34
CA ASP A 86 -12.23 -7.30 -4.46
C ASP A 86 -11.11 -6.42 -3.94
N LEU A 87 -9.87 -6.74 -4.35
CA LEU A 87 -8.72 -5.88 -4.09
C LEU A 87 -8.66 -4.85 -5.20
N LEU A 88 -9.05 -3.63 -4.84
CA LEU A 88 -9.13 -2.49 -5.74
C LEU A 88 -7.88 -1.64 -5.57
N TRP A 89 -7.26 -1.27 -6.69
CA TRP A 89 -6.23 -0.24 -6.69
C TRP A 89 -6.65 0.87 -7.64
N PRO A 90 -7.28 1.92 -7.13
CA PRO A 90 -7.66 3.05 -7.96
C PRO A 90 -6.46 3.82 -8.53
N ASP A 91 -5.24 3.59 -8.02
CA ASP A 91 -4.02 4.18 -8.56
C ASP A 91 -2.79 3.27 -8.37
N TYR A 92 -2.29 2.74 -9.49
CA TYR A 92 -1.12 1.87 -9.50
C TYR A 92 0.20 2.63 -9.30
N GLY A 93 0.31 3.85 -9.85
CA GLY A 93 1.52 4.67 -9.86
C GLY A 93 1.67 5.58 -8.63
N GLY A 94 0.56 5.94 -7.98
CA GLY A 94 0.50 6.99 -6.95
C GLY A 94 0.35 8.40 -7.53
N GLU A 95 0.16 8.53 -8.85
CA GLU A 95 -0.01 9.81 -9.54
C GLU A 95 -1.39 10.43 -9.28
N GLN A 96 -2.46 9.64 -9.38
CA GLN A 96 -3.80 10.11 -9.03
C GLN A 96 -3.91 10.44 -7.55
N VAL A 97 -3.29 9.66 -6.65
CA VAL A 97 -3.28 10.00 -5.22
C VAL A 97 -2.54 11.32 -4.98
N SER A 98 -1.48 11.59 -5.73
CA SER A 98 -0.78 12.88 -5.67
C SER A 98 -1.67 14.03 -6.15
N LEU A 99 -2.47 13.82 -7.20
CA LEU A 99 -3.47 14.79 -7.68
C LEU A 99 -4.61 15.01 -6.67
N ILE A 100 -5.10 13.94 -6.04
CA ILE A 100 -6.12 14.01 -4.99
C ILE A 100 -5.63 14.88 -3.83
N LEU A 101 -4.39 14.68 -3.38
CA LEU A 101 -3.79 15.51 -2.34
C LEU A 101 -3.59 16.96 -2.76
N ALA A 102 -3.11 17.19 -3.98
CA ALA A 102 -2.86 18.52 -4.50
C ALA A 102 -4.15 19.34 -4.66
N ASN A 103 -5.20 18.70 -5.20
CA ASN A 103 -6.48 19.35 -5.49
C ASN A 103 -7.48 19.27 -4.33
N ARG A 104 -7.19 18.44 -3.32
CA ARG A 104 -8.12 18.09 -2.22
C ARG A 104 -9.49 17.66 -2.75
N SER A 105 -9.51 16.99 -3.88
CA SER A 105 -10.72 16.50 -4.53
C SER A 105 -10.55 15.04 -4.91
N VAL A 106 -11.64 14.29 -4.80
CA VAL A 106 -11.72 12.90 -5.18
C VAL A 106 -12.75 12.82 -6.31
N ASP A 107 -12.38 12.22 -7.43
CA ASP A 107 -13.29 12.05 -8.56
C ASP A 107 -14.41 11.05 -8.25
N ASP A 108 -15.41 10.99 -9.13
CA ASP A 108 -16.59 10.16 -8.92
C ASP A 108 -16.27 8.66 -8.96
N GLU A 109 -15.26 8.23 -9.71
CA GLU A 109 -14.84 6.82 -9.77
C GLU A 109 -14.23 6.39 -8.42
N TRP A 110 -13.27 7.15 -7.91
CA TRP A 110 -12.69 6.93 -6.59
C TRP A 110 -13.75 6.98 -5.51
N ARG A 111 -14.66 7.95 -5.58
CA ARG A 111 -15.75 8.09 -4.61
C ARG A 111 -16.64 6.85 -4.59
N HIS A 112 -17.01 6.32 -5.76
CA HIS A 112 -17.80 5.11 -5.88
C HIS A 112 -17.06 3.88 -5.36
N ARG A 113 -15.75 3.73 -5.65
CA ARG A 113 -14.92 2.65 -5.10
C ARG A 113 -14.84 2.72 -3.57
N LEU A 114 -14.72 3.93 -3.02
CA LEU A 114 -14.62 4.18 -1.57
C LEU A 114 -15.92 3.95 -0.81
N GLU A 115 -17.08 4.20 -1.43
CA GLU A 115 -18.39 4.04 -0.79
C GLU A 115 -18.66 2.60 -0.34
N PHE A 116 -18.09 1.61 -1.04
CA PHE A 116 -18.25 0.18 -0.73
C PHE A 116 -17.02 -0.44 -0.07
N ALA A 117 -15.96 0.34 0.14
CA ALA A 117 -14.72 -0.13 0.74
C ALA A 117 -14.94 -0.54 2.19
N ARG A 118 -14.68 -1.81 2.49
CA ARG A 118 -14.67 -2.34 3.86
C ARG A 118 -13.28 -2.38 4.46
N GLY A 119 -12.25 -2.33 3.63
CA GLY A 119 -10.86 -2.27 4.08
C GLY A 119 -10.02 -1.25 3.32
N ILE A 120 -8.99 -0.75 3.98
CA ILE A 120 -7.96 0.11 3.39
C ILE A 120 -6.59 -0.50 3.70
N LEU A 121 -5.77 -0.75 2.68
CA LEU A 121 -4.36 -1.07 2.82
C LEU A 121 -3.53 0.21 2.57
N LEU A 122 -2.95 0.76 3.62
CA LEU A 122 -2.10 1.95 3.54
C LEU A 122 -0.62 1.54 3.47
N PHE A 123 0.02 1.77 2.32
CA PHE A 123 1.42 1.46 2.06
C PHE A 123 2.33 2.63 2.42
N ILE A 124 3.28 2.39 3.32
CA ILE A 124 4.21 3.40 3.81
C ILE A 124 5.61 2.80 3.79
N ARG A 125 6.54 3.40 3.05
CA ARG A 125 7.97 3.10 3.16
C ARG A 125 8.58 4.06 4.17
N PRO A 126 8.90 3.65 5.40
CA PRO A 126 9.24 4.58 6.48
C PRO A 126 10.44 5.48 6.17
N ASP A 127 11.49 4.92 5.55
CA ASP A 127 12.71 5.67 5.20
C ASP A 127 12.52 6.66 4.05
N SER A 128 11.38 6.60 3.35
CA SER A 128 11.01 7.61 2.35
C SER A 128 10.25 8.79 2.95
N ILE A 129 9.84 8.71 4.22
CA ILE A 129 9.11 9.78 4.89
C ILE A 129 10.10 10.84 5.39
N VAL A 130 9.88 12.08 4.98
CA VAL A 130 10.68 13.23 5.43
C VAL A 130 10.48 13.43 6.94
N ASP A 131 11.55 13.22 7.69
CA ASP A 131 11.59 13.56 9.12
C ASP A 131 12.11 14.97 9.32
N TYR A 132 11.19 15.90 9.60
CA TYR A 132 11.53 17.30 9.87
C TYR A 132 12.45 17.49 11.09
N LYS A 133 12.51 16.52 12.03
CA LYS A 133 13.47 16.58 13.14
C LYS A 133 14.91 16.46 12.63
N ASN A 134 15.14 15.64 11.60
CA ASN A 134 16.45 15.41 11.03
C ASN A 134 16.86 16.47 10.00
N ILE A 135 15.99 17.38 9.56
CA ILE A 135 16.37 18.44 8.61
C ILE A 135 17.40 19.41 9.21
N ILE A 136 17.35 19.60 10.53
CA ILE A 136 18.29 20.45 11.26
C ILE A 136 19.66 19.76 11.38
N ASP A 137 19.67 18.44 11.58
CA ASP A 137 20.89 17.64 11.80
C ASP A 137 21.50 17.11 10.47
N HIS A 138 20.67 16.95 9.45
CA HIS A 138 20.99 16.54 8.09
C HIS A 138 20.20 17.41 7.10
N PRO A 139 20.80 18.51 6.60
CA PRO A 139 20.17 19.33 5.58
C PRO A 139 19.75 18.42 4.43
N ILE A 140 18.47 18.48 4.05
CA ILE A 140 17.97 17.76 2.88
C ILE A 140 18.88 18.15 1.71
N GLU A 141 19.65 17.20 1.19
CA GLU A 141 20.20 17.33 -0.15
C GLU A 141 19.00 17.29 -1.08
N LEU A 142 18.38 18.46 -1.27
CA LEU A 142 17.42 18.70 -2.32
C LEU A 142 18.16 18.36 -3.60
N GLU A 143 17.95 17.13 -4.11
CA GLU A 143 18.35 16.76 -5.44
C GLU A 143 17.88 17.89 -6.34
N LYS A 144 18.86 18.55 -6.98
CA LYS A 144 18.62 19.68 -7.85
C LYS A 144 17.62 19.25 -8.92
N ALA A 145 16.37 19.64 -8.74
CA ALA A 145 15.44 19.71 -9.85
C ALA A 145 16.15 20.55 -10.94
N PRO A 146 16.17 20.12 -12.20
CA PRO A 146 16.76 20.91 -13.26
C PRO A 146 16.09 22.29 -13.24
N GLU A 147 16.90 23.34 -13.10
CA GLU A 147 16.46 24.73 -13.17
C GLU A 147 15.84 24.95 -14.55
N SER A 148 14.51 24.78 -14.65
CA SER A 148 13.73 25.43 -15.68
C SER A 148 13.42 26.83 -15.16
N ASP A 149 14.03 27.82 -15.80
CA ASP A 149 13.72 29.24 -15.64
C ASP A 149 12.24 29.48 -15.98
N ASP A 150 11.36 29.35 -14.99
CA ASP A 150 10.05 29.98 -15.01
C ASP A 150 9.58 30.27 -13.57
N GLU A 151 9.44 31.57 -13.34
CA GLU A 151 8.76 32.31 -12.26
C GLU A 151 8.25 31.60 -10.99
N LYS A 152 8.71 32.15 -9.85
CA LYS A 152 8.12 32.06 -8.49
C LYS A 152 8.11 30.66 -7.86
N VAL A 153 9.27 30.25 -7.36
CA VAL A 153 9.35 29.27 -6.26
C VAL A 153 8.91 29.96 -4.96
N ALA A 154 7.61 30.19 -4.83
CA ALA A 154 7.01 30.16 -3.49
C ALA A 154 7.36 28.79 -2.92
N THR A 155 7.84 28.74 -1.69
CA THR A 155 8.08 27.50 -0.93
C THR A 155 6.93 26.54 -1.21
N ASP A 156 7.17 25.50 -2.00
CA ASP A 156 6.11 24.61 -2.48
C ASP A 156 5.66 23.75 -1.30
N CYS A 157 4.78 24.30 -0.46
CA CYS A 157 4.17 23.64 0.70
C CYS A 157 3.11 22.61 0.24
N ARG A 158 3.37 21.86 -0.84
CA ARG A 158 2.51 20.79 -1.31
C ARG A 158 2.64 19.60 -0.36
N LEU A 159 1.51 19.14 0.15
CA LEU A 159 1.44 17.91 0.93
C LEU A 159 1.75 16.72 0.02
N THR A 160 2.73 15.90 0.41
CA THR A 160 3.08 14.67 -0.27
C THR A 160 2.87 13.47 0.65
N LEU A 161 2.67 12.29 0.07
CA LEU A 161 2.58 11.02 0.81
C LEU A 161 3.91 10.60 1.45
N HIS A 162 4.99 11.34 1.15
CA HIS A 162 6.30 11.25 1.78
C HIS A 162 6.39 12.10 3.05
N SER A 163 5.27 12.55 3.60
CA SER A 163 5.20 13.28 4.87
C SER A 163 4.08 12.73 5.74
N GLN A 164 4.25 12.78 7.07
CA GLN A 164 3.18 12.38 8.00
C GLN A 164 1.92 13.23 7.80
N ALA A 165 2.07 14.53 7.54
CA ALA A 165 0.95 15.43 7.28
C ALA A 165 0.17 15.05 6.02
N GLY A 166 0.86 14.70 4.93
CA GLY A 166 0.19 14.27 3.70
C GLY A 166 -0.46 12.88 3.82
N LEU A 167 0.13 11.95 4.59
CA LEU A 167 -0.51 10.66 4.92
C LEU A 167 -1.79 10.87 5.74
N ILE A 168 -1.76 11.78 6.72
CA ILE A 168 -2.93 12.14 7.53
C ILE A 168 -4.01 12.80 6.66
N GLU A 169 -3.64 13.79 5.83
CA GLU A 169 -4.56 14.45 4.90
C GLU A 169 -5.19 13.43 3.95
N MET A 170 -4.43 12.46 3.45
CA MET A 170 -4.95 11.40 2.60
C MET A 170 -6.03 10.60 3.32
N LEU A 171 -5.79 10.15 4.55
CA LEU A 171 -6.81 9.45 5.34
C LEU A 171 -8.05 10.32 5.61
N GLN A 172 -7.87 11.63 5.84
CA GLN A 172 -8.96 12.57 6.01
C GLN A 172 -9.82 12.74 4.74
N LEU A 173 -9.19 12.81 3.56
CA LEU A 173 -9.86 12.89 2.26
C LEU A 173 -10.64 11.60 1.96
N LEU A 174 -10.06 10.44 2.27
CA LEU A 174 -10.75 9.14 2.14
C LEU A 174 -11.97 9.10 3.06
N ALA A 175 -11.79 9.45 4.34
CA ALA A 175 -12.87 9.47 5.31
C ALA A 175 -13.99 10.47 4.97
N TRP A 176 -13.62 11.64 4.41
CA TRP A 176 -14.59 12.61 3.92
C TRP A 176 -15.36 12.09 2.71
N SER A 177 -14.66 11.53 1.72
CA SER A 177 -15.26 11.05 0.47
C SER A 177 -16.23 9.89 0.70
N ALA A 178 -15.85 8.99 1.60
CA ALA A 178 -16.64 7.83 2.02
C ALA A 178 -17.68 8.14 3.11
N LYS A 179 -17.80 9.41 3.54
CA LYS A 179 -18.77 9.90 4.54
C LYS A 179 -18.68 9.16 5.89
N PHE A 180 -17.48 8.84 6.35
CA PHE A 180 -17.31 8.16 7.63
C PHE A 180 -17.77 9.03 8.83
N PRO A 181 -18.27 8.40 9.91
CA PRO A 181 -18.60 9.10 11.15
C PRO A 181 -17.42 9.90 11.70
N ARG A 182 -17.70 11.03 12.36
CA ARG A 182 -16.66 11.95 12.89
C ARG A 182 -16.71 12.16 14.39
N VAL A 183 -17.76 11.66 15.04
CA VAL A 183 -18.01 11.89 16.47
C VAL A 183 -17.42 10.76 17.31
N GLU A 184 -17.37 9.55 16.75
CA GLU A 184 -16.90 8.35 17.42
C GLU A 184 -15.75 7.74 16.64
N LYS A 185 -14.97 6.89 17.32
CA LYS A 185 -13.93 6.10 16.67
C LYS A 185 -14.56 5.17 15.64
N LEU A 186 -13.90 5.05 14.49
CA LEU A 186 -14.28 4.18 13.41
C LEU A 186 -14.08 2.72 13.81
N SER A 187 -15.13 1.92 13.64
CA SER A 187 -15.06 0.46 13.61
C SER A 187 -14.88 -0.06 12.18
N GLN A 188 -15.29 0.73 11.18
CA GLN A 188 -15.16 0.44 9.76
C GLN A 188 -14.88 1.74 8.97
N PRO A 189 -14.16 1.66 7.84
CA PRO A 189 -13.52 0.48 7.28
C PRO A 189 -12.30 0.06 8.10
N TYR A 190 -11.96 -1.23 8.01
CA TYR A 190 -10.77 -1.76 8.65
C TYR A 190 -9.49 -1.21 8.00
N LEU A 191 -8.63 -0.57 8.78
CA LEU A 191 -7.39 0.02 8.28
C LEU A 191 -6.20 -0.92 8.53
N THR A 192 -5.51 -1.32 7.47
CA THR A 192 -4.27 -2.09 7.57
C THR A 192 -3.10 -1.24 7.09
N VAL A 193 -2.20 -0.90 8.00
CA VAL A 193 -0.98 -0.15 7.70
C VAL A 193 0.14 -1.12 7.37
N LEU A 194 0.71 -1.00 6.18
CA LEU A 194 1.83 -1.80 5.70
C LEU A 194 3.11 -0.96 5.71
N MET A 195 3.96 -1.22 6.69
CA MET A 195 5.31 -0.67 6.80
C MET A 195 6.20 -1.44 5.81
N THR A 196 6.33 -0.91 4.59
CA THR A 196 7.00 -1.58 3.48
C THR A 196 8.50 -1.38 3.48
N CYS A 197 9.19 -2.21 2.68
CA CYS A 197 10.66 -2.29 2.67
C CYS A 197 11.21 -2.58 4.07
N TRP A 198 10.54 -3.47 4.81
CA TRP A 198 10.90 -3.80 6.19
C TRP A 198 12.33 -4.35 6.33
N ASP A 199 12.86 -4.95 5.28
CA ASP A 199 14.22 -5.49 5.16
C ASP A 199 15.30 -4.40 5.08
N GLU A 200 14.92 -3.17 4.73
CA GLU A 200 15.83 -2.02 4.62
C GLU A 200 15.91 -1.23 5.94
N LEU A 201 14.96 -1.43 6.86
CA LEU A 201 14.90 -0.65 8.10
C LEU A 201 16.09 -0.96 9.00
N GLU A 202 16.85 0.08 9.34
CA GLU A 202 17.86 -0.01 10.38
C GLU A 202 17.20 -0.05 11.76
N SER A 203 17.38 -1.17 12.46
CA SER A 203 16.88 -1.38 13.83
C SER A 203 15.37 -1.10 14.00
N PRO A 204 14.48 -1.87 13.33
CA PRO A 204 13.05 -1.80 13.61
C PRO A 204 12.77 -2.18 15.08
N ALA A 205 11.67 -1.67 15.62
CA ALA A 205 11.21 -2.10 16.95
C ALA A 205 10.74 -3.56 16.92
N GLU A 206 10.47 -4.14 18.09
CA GLU A 206 10.03 -5.54 18.22
C GLU A 206 8.74 -5.81 17.43
N SER A 207 7.83 -4.83 17.39
CA SER A 207 6.60 -4.90 16.59
C SER A 207 6.50 -3.82 15.50
N PRO A 208 5.76 -4.10 14.40
CA PRO A 208 5.40 -3.09 13.39
C PRO A 208 4.67 -1.88 13.97
N ASN A 209 3.79 -2.07 14.95
CA ASN A 209 3.05 -0.99 15.57
C ASN A 209 3.96 -0.04 16.39
N GLU A 210 4.95 -0.57 17.10
CA GLU A 210 5.96 0.24 17.78
C GLU A 210 6.88 0.97 16.81
N THR A 211 7.19 0.35 15.67
CA THR A 211 7.95 1.00 14.60
C THR A 211 7.15 2.18 14.01
N LEU A 212 5.84 2.00 13.78
CA LEU A 212 4.95 3.10 13.36
C LEU A 212 4.90 4.20 14.43
N ARG A 213 4.73 3.85 15.71
CA ARG A 213 4.68 4.81 16.82
C ARG A 213 5.97 5.62 16.97
N SER A 214 7.13 5.00 16.79
CA SER A 214 8.43 5.64 16.96
C SER A 214 8.84 6.47 15.75
N ARG A 215 8.70 5.93 14.52
CA ARG A 215 9.11 6.59 13.28
C ARG A 215 8.08 7.60 12.77
N LEU A 216 6.80 7.35 12.98
CA LEU A 216 5.69 8.13 12.42
C LEU A 216 4.65 8.50 13.51
N PRO A 217 5.07 9.19 14.59
CA PRO A 217 4.25 9.41 15.78
C PRO A 217 2.97 10.21 15.51
N LEU A 218 2.99 11.18 14.59
CA LEU A 218 1.81 11.99 14.27
C LEU A 218 0.76 11.15 13.55
N LEU A 219 1.20 10.32 12.60
CA LEU A 219 0.31 9.40 11.89
C LEU A 219 -0.26 8.35 12.85
N HIS A 220 0.58 7.76 13.70
CA HIS A 220 0.13 6.81 14.72
C HIS A 220 -0.93 7.43 15.65
N GLN A 221 -0.67 8.65 16.17
CA GLN A 221 -1.62 9.35 17.04
C GLN A 221 -2.94 9.66 16.32
N TYR A 222 -2.88 10.08 15.05
CA TYR A 222 -4.06 10.31 14.24
C TYR A 222 -4.88 9.02 14.09
N ILE A 223 -4.26 7.91 13.70
CA ILE A 223 -4.95 6.62 13.53
C ILE A 223 -5.58 6.17 14.86
N ALA A 224 -4.80 6.12 15.95
CA ALA A 224 -5.28 5.66 17.25
C ALA A 224 -6.40 6.53 17.85
N SER A 225 -6.50 7.80 17.43
CA SER A 225 -7.56 8.71 17.85
C SER A 225 -8.84 8.55 17.02
N ASN A 226 -8.73 8.09 15.77
CA ASN A 226 -9.85 8.01 14.83
C ASN A 226 -10.36 6.59 14.60
N TRP A 227 -9.55 5.55 14.78
CA TRP A 227 -9.96 4.14 14.70
C TRP A 227 -9.99 3.50 16.10
N SER A 228 -10.94 2.59 16.29
CA SER A 228 -10.95 1.68 17.45
C SER A 228 -9.78 0.70 17.36
N GLU A 229 -9.36 0.14 18.49
CA GLU A 229 -8.16 -0.73 18.54
C GLU A 229 -8.36 -2.01 17.71
N GLU A 230 -9.59 -2.47 17.58
CA GLU A 230 -9.98 -3.63 16.79
C GLU A 230 -10.21 -3.31 15.31
N ALA A 231 -10.19 -2.02 14.91
CA ALA A 231 -10.49 -1.59 13.55
C ALA A 231 -9.26 -1.19 12.74
N PHE A 232 -8.06 -1.40 13.29
CA PHE A 232 -6.84 -1.28 12.50
C PHE A 232 -5.74 -2.24 12.95
N SER A 233 -4.79 -2.48 12.04
CA SER A 233 -3.59 -3.28 12.31
C SER A 233 -2.38 -2.72 11.57
N VAL A 234 -1.19 -3.06 12.06
CA VAL A 234 0.08 -2.66 11.46
C VAL A 234 0.91 -3.91 11.17
N PHE A 235 1.42 -4.03 9.96
CA PHE A 235 2.28 -5.11 9.51
C PHE A 235 3.59 -4.56 8.95
N GLY A 236 4.68 -5.29 9.17
CA GLY A 236 5.91 -5.12 8.41
C GLY A 236 5.82 -5.89 7.11
N LEU A 237 6.23 -5.30 5.98
CA LEU A 237 6.17 -5.94 4.68
C LEU A 237 7.49 -5.80 3.92
N SER A 238 8.03 -6.94 3.53
CA SER A 238 9.15 -7.07 2.61
C SER A 238 8.73 -7.91 1.42
N SER A 239 8.11 -7.31 0.42
CA SER A 239 7.57 -8.05 -0.74
C SER A 239 8.64 -8.85 -1.49
N LEU A 240 9.87 -8.34 -1.56
CA LEU A 240 11.00 -8.99 -2.22
C LEU A 240 11.98 -9.63 -1.22
N GLY A 241 12.01 -9.16 0.03
CA GLY A 241 12.96 -9.60 1.05
C GLY A 241 14.38 -9.09 0.85
N ARG A 242 14.59 -8.22 -0.15
CA ARG A 242 15.83 -7.48 -0.44
C ARG A 242 15.54 -6.36 -1.44
N ALA A 243 16.41 -5.36 -1.48
CA ALA A 243 16.44 -4.39 -2.56
C ALA A 243 16.91 -5.03 -3.88
N LEU A 244 16.21 -4.73 -4.98
CA LEU A 244 16.60 -5.11 -6.34
C LEU A 244 16.89 -3.87 -7.18
N ASP A 245 17.78 -4.01 -8.17
CA ASP A 245 18.14 -2.94 -9.11
C ASP A 245 17.37 -3.12 -10.44
N PRO A 246 16.91 -2.04 -11.09
CA PRO A 246 16.17 -2.13 -12.36
C PRO A 246 17.04 -2.51 -13.57
N LYS A 247 18.37 -2.41 -13.48
CA LYS A 247 19.35 -2.67 -14.54
C LYS A 247 20.26 -3.84 -14.22
N ASN A 248 20.62 -4.01 -12.95
CA ASN A 248 21.56 -5.03 -12.49
C ASN A 248 20.80 -6.22 -11.86
N ALA A 249 20.82 -7.37 -12.53
CA ALA A 249 20.09 -8.56 -12.09
C ALA A 249 20.73 -9.22 -10.86
N ASP A 250 19.95 -9.45 -9.80
CA ASP A 250 20.32 -10.31 -8.68
C ASP A 250 20.15 -11.79 -9.09
N LYS A 251 21.28 -12.50 -9.24
CA LYS A 251 21.31 -13.90 -9.67
C LYS A 251 20.72 -14.85 -8.62
N ASP A 252 20.89 -14.55 -7.34
CA ASP A 252 20.35 -15.39 -6.27
C ASP A 252 18.83 -15.24 -6.19
N PHE A 253 18.33 -14.01 -6.32
CA PHE A 253 16.91 -13.75 -6.40
C PHE A 253 16.28 -14.47 -7.60
N ALA A 254 16.89 -14.34 -8.78
CA ALA A 254 16.41 -15.00 -10.00
C ALA A 254 16.40 -16.54 -9.87
N ARG A 255 17.44 -17.12 -9.25
CA ARG A 255 17.60 -18.56 -9.07
C ARG A 255 16.54 -19.16 -8.14
N LEU A 256 16.26 -18.50 -7.01
CA LEU A 256 15.25 -18.96 -6.06
C LEU A 256 13.82 -18.71 -6.58
N GLY A 257 13.65 -17.65 -7.35
CA GLY A 257 12.37 -17.22 -7.91
C GLY A 257 11.61 -16.29 -6.96
N PRO A 258 10.76 -15.39 -7.49
CA PRO A 258 10.11 -14.36 -6.70
C PRO A 258 9.13 -14.93 -5.66
N ALA A 259 8.34 -15.95 -6.03
CA ALA A 259 7.26 -16.47 -5.19
C ALA A 259 7.72 -17.15 -3.87
N SER A 260 9.00 -17.49 -3.75
CA SER A 260 9.59 -18.06 -2.52
C SER A 260 10.32 -17.03 -1.67
N GLN A 261 10.29 -15.76 -2.06
CA GLN A 261 11.00 -14.66 -1.41
C GLN A 261 10.05 -13.58 -0.95
N GLY A 262 10.50 -12.82 0.04
CA GLY A 262 9.68 -11.85 0.74
C GLY A 262 8.96 -12.44 1.95
N TYR A 263 8.56 -11.56 2.86
CA TYR A 263 7.94 -11.91 4.13
C TYR A 263 7.08 -10.76 4.66
N VAL A 264 6.22 -11.12 5.60
CA VAL A 264 5.40 -10.23 6.42
C VAL A 264 5.80 -10.43 7.88
N VAL A 265 5.83 -9.34 8.65
CA VAL A 265 5.94 -9.35 10.11
C VAL A 265 4.58 -8.97 10.67
N ASP A 266 3.98 -9.84 11.47
CA ASP A 266 2.68 -9.61 12.09
C ASP A 266 2.75 -8.66 13.29
N GLN A 267 1.61 -8.40 13.92
CA GLN A 267 1.50 -7.47 15.05
C GLN A 267 2.34 -7.87 16.26
N ASP A 268 2.60 -9.18 16.43
CA ASP A 268 3.39 -9.74 17.51
C ASP A 268 4.89 -9.81 17.17
N GLY A 269 5.30 -9.28 16.01
CA GLY A 269 6.69 -9.31 15.55
C GLY A 269 7.10 -10.63 14.91
N LYS A 270 6.16 -11.56 14.69
CA LYS A 270 6.47 -12.86 14.10
C LYS A 270 6.46 -12.78 12.58
N GLN A 271 7.47 -13.41 11.98
CA GLN A 271 7.68 -13.41 10.54
C GLN A 271 6.98 -14.60 9.85
N THR A 272 6.37 -14.35 8.70
CA THR A 272 5.83 -15.35 7.78
C THR A 272 6.22 -15.06 6.33
N SER A 273 6.47 -16.10 5.53
CA SER A 273 6.77 -15.98 4.09
C SER A 273 5.51 -15.84 3.22
N ASP A 274 4.33 -16.06 3.80
CA ASP A 274 3.06 -15.93 3.10
C ASP A 274 2.59 -14.48 3.10
N LEU A 275 2.79 -13.79 1.98
CA LEU A 275 2.37 -12.40 1.82
C LEU A 275 0.84 -12.24 1.78
N THR A 276 0.09 -13.33 1.53
CA THR A 276 -1.37 -13.27 1.44
C THR A 276 -2.06 -13.15 2.79
N VAL A 277 -1.32 -13.40 3.89
CA VAL A 277 -1.81 -13.28 5.26
C VAL A 277 -2.38 -11.89 5.55
N VAL A 278 -1.80 -10.84 4.96
CA VAL A 278 -2.24 -9.45 5.14
C VAL A 278 -3.68 -9.32 4.68
N LEU A 279 -3.97 -9.80 3.46
CA LEU A 279 -5.33 -9.76 2.91
C LEU A 279 -6.28 -10.63 3.73
N ALA A 280 -5.87 -11.87 4.04
CA ALA A 280 -6.70 -12.79 4.80
C ALA A 280 -7.14 -12.19 6.15
N GLU A 281 -6.22 -11.55 6.87
CA GLU A 281 -6.52 -10.90 8.14
C GLU A 281 -7.38 -9.65 7.96
N THR A 282 -7.04 -8.75 7.02
CA THR A 282 -7.85 -7.57 6.71
C THR A 282 -9.31 -7.95 6.46
N LEU A 283 -9.55 -9.01 5.69
CA LEU A 283 -10.90 -9.45 5.30
C LEU A 283 -11.67 -10.09 6.42
N LYS A 284 -11.00 -10.93 7.22
CA LYS A 284 -11.58 -11.51 8.41
C LYS A 284 -12.15 -10.41 9.31
N GLN A 285 -11.40 -9.32 9.48
CA GLN A 285 -11.82 -8.17 10.27
C GLN A 285 -12.91 -7.33 9.58
N CYS A 286 -12.87 -7.19 8.25
CA CYS A 286 -13.95 -6.57 7.47
C CYS A 286 -15.29 -7.31 7.60
N ASN A 287 -15.26 -8.62 7.84
CA ASN A 287 -16.45 -9.48 7.96
C ASN A 287 -16.90 -9.74 9.40
N ALA A 288 -16.07 -9.41 10.40
CA ALA A 288 -16.37 -9.65 11.82
C ALA A 288 -17.22 -8.55 12.48
N SER A 289 -17.53 -7.46 11.74
CA SER A 289 -18.27 -6.28 12.22
C SER A 289 -19.72 -6.25 11.75
#